data_AF-A0A9P7GHV8-F1
#
_entry.id   AF-A0A9P7GHV8-F1
#
_cell.length_a   1.000
_cell.length_b   1.000
_cell.length_c   1.000
_cell.angle_alpha   90.00
_cell.angle_beta   90.00
_cell.angle_gamma   90.00
#
_symmetry.space_group_name_H-M   'P 1'
#
loop_
_entity.id
_entity.type
_entity.pdbx_description
1 polymer ?
#
loop_
_entity_poly.entity_id
_entity_poly.type
_entity_poly.pdbx_seq_one_letter_code
_entity_poly.pdbx_strand_id
1 'polypeptide(L)'
;MPVLRRQHRRQMHQQFRPDLITRFEPHELKAVHGLLRRLLDNPDGLQEKLRLMAGEVIITTAYGLQIQEKDDPYVTISHRAFESLNVASVPGAFLVDFLPILKYVPNWMPFASFKRRAKEWRELVLATVDPPFQATMRAIESGNFIPSFVSYSLENLDETGNELKDQKDVIKATAAAMYSAGLETIVSIIASCILGFLSNPEALRKARHEIDSIVGTERLPTFNDRDALPYITAVAKEALRWEDAAPLGK
;
A
#
# COMPACT_ATOMS: atom_id res chain seq x y z
N MET A 1 -2.82 -2.63 24.48
CA MET A 1 -3.50 -2.63 23.16
C MET A 1 -4.13 -1.28 22.76
N PRO A 2 -4.94 -0.57 23.59
CA PRO A 2 -5.58 0.69 23.17
C PRO A 2 -4.60 1.85 22.95
N VAL A 3 -3.57 1.95 23.80
CA VAL A 3 -2.55 3.01 23.74
C VAL A 3 -1.73 2.92 22.45
N LEU A 4 -1.22 1.74 22.11
CA LEU A 4 -0.49 1.51 20.85
C LEU A 4 -1.33 1.87 19.62
N ARG A 5 -2.61 1.48 19.57
CA ARG A 5 -3.50 1.87 18.46
C ARG A 5 -3.68 3.38 18.34
N ARG A 6 -3.77 4.11 19.46
CA ARG A 6 -3.83 5.57 19.46
C ARG A 6 -2.52 6.18 18.96
N GLN A 7 -1.37 5.62 19.35
CA GLN A 7 -0.06 6.07 18.90
C GLN A 7 0.13 5.88 17.38
N HIS A 8 -0.19 4.70 16.83
CA HIS A 8 -0.17 4.46 15.38
C HIS A 8 -1.06 5.44 14.62
N ARG A 9 -2.31 5.64 15.09
CA ARG A 9 -3.24 6.60 14.47
C ARG A 9 -2.72 8.04 14.57
N ARG A 10 -2.11 8.42 15.69
CA ARG A 10 -1.51 9.74 15.87
C ARG A 10 -0.40 9.97 14.86
N GLN A 11 0.54 9.02 14.73
CA GLN A 11 1.65 9.11 13.77
C GLN A 11 1.17 9.21 12.32
N MET A 12 0.24 8.33 11.92
CA MET A 12 -0.38 8.42 10.59
C MET A 12 -1.05 9.78 10.37
N HIS A 13 -1.87 10.22 11.32
CA HIS A 13 -2.60 11.47 11.18
C HIS A 13 -1.68 12.69 11.16
N GLN A 14 -0.55 12.67 11.88
CA GLN A 14 0.44 13.75 11.89
C GLN A 14 1.09 13.94 10.52
N GLN A 15 1.42 12.85 9.81
CA GLN A 15 2.12 12.93 8.52
C GLN A 15 1.19 13.02 7.32
N PHE A 16 -0.04 12.48 7.41
CA PHE A 16 -1.04 12.48 6.33
C PHE A 16 -2.19 13.46 6.55
N ARG A 17 -1.88 14.61 7.16
CA ARG A 17 -2.86 15.70 7.24
C ARG A 17 -3.17 16.24 5.84
N PRO A 18 -4.37 16.81 5.60
CA PRO A 18 -4.73 17.38 4.31
C PRO A 18 -3.71 18.42 3.79
N ASP A 19 -3.05 19.16 4.68
CA ASP A 19 -2.03 20.16 4.35
C ASP A 19 -0.65 19.57 4.00
N LEU A 20 -0.40 18.30 4.31
CA LEU A 20 0.90 17.65 4.13
C LEU A 20 0.88 16.55 3.07
N ILE A 21 -0.30 16.05 2.71
CA ILE A 21 -0.45 14.93 1.77
C ILE A 21 0.11 15.25 0.37
N THR A 22 0.09 16.52 -0.02
CA THR A 22 0.62 17.00 -1.31
C THR A 22 2.12 16.73 -1.47
N ARG A 23 2.85 16.55 -0.37
CA ARG A 23 4.28 16.20 -0.38
C ARG A 23 4.56 14.81 -0.96
N PHE A 24 3.56 13.94 -1.01
CA PHE A 24 3.67 12.58 -1.55
C PHE A 24 3.22 12.47 -3.02
N GLU A 25 2.56 13.50 -3.57
CA GLU A 25 2.12 13.54 -4.97
C GLU A 25 3.21 13.24 -6.00
N PRO A 26 4.48 13.68 -5.84
CA PRO A 26 5.54 13.33 -6.79
C PRO A 26 5.79 11.82 -6.89
N HIS A 27 5.61 11.08 -5.80
CA HIS A 27 5.75 9.62 -5.80
C HIS A 27 4.65 8.95 -6.63
N GLU A 28 3.42 9.43 -6.47
CA GLU A 28 2.26 8.96 -7.24
C GLU A 28 2.43 9.25 -8.73
N LEU A 29 2.78 10.48 -9.10
CA LEU A 29 3.00 10.86 -10.50
C LEU A 29 4.10 10.03 -11.16
N LYS A 30 5.23 9.83 -10.45
CA LYS A 30 6.33 9.02 -10.98
C LYS A 30 5.89 7.58 -11.26
N ALA A 31 5.20 6.96 -10.30
CA ALA A 31 4.72 5.59 -10.44
C ALA A 31 3.68 5.44 -11.58
N VAL A 32 2.75 6.39 -11.70
CA VAL A 32 1.75 6.42 -12.77
C VAL A 32 2.42 6.61 -14.14
N HIS A 33 3.38 7.52 -14.28
CA HIS A 33 4.15 7.65 -15.52
C HIS A 33 4.95 6.39 -15.85
N GLY A 34 5.47 5.68 -14.84
CA GLY A 34 6.07 4.36 -15.00
C GLY A 34 5.09 3.33 -15.54
N LEU A 35 3.88 3.27 -14.97
CA LEU A 35 2.80 2.39 -15.45
C LEU A 35 2.43 2.68 -16.92
N LEU A 36 2.20 3.95 -17.25
CA LEU A 36 1.81 4.36 -18.61
C LEU A 36 2.88 3.98 -19.64
N ARG A 37 4.17 4.20 -19.34
CA ARG A 37 5.28 3.75 -20.20
C ARG A 37 5.27 2.24 -20.39
N ARG A 38 5.15 1.47 -19.31
CA ARG A 38 5.12 0.00 -19.38
C ARG A 38 3.94 -0.51 -20.21
N LEU A 39 2.77 0.13 -20.10
CA LEU A 39 1.58 -0.20 -20.90
C LEU A 39 1.74 0.17 -22.37
N LEU A 40 2.42 1.28 -22.67
CA LEU A 40 2.74 1.70 -24.04
C LEU A 40 3.71 0.71 -24.71
N ASP A 41 4.72 0.27 -23.97
CA ASP A 41 5.72 -0.68 -24.47
C ASP A 41 5.12 -2.10 -24.65
N ASN A 42 4.28 -2.54 -23.72
CA ASN A 42 3.57 -3.81 -23.81
C ASN A 42 2.22 -3.77 -23.08
N PRO A 43 1.08 -3.90 -23.78
CA PRO A 43 -0.25 -3.83 -23.16
C PRO A 43 -0.62 -5.08 -22.33
N ASP A 44 0.06 -6.22 -22.53
CA ASP A 44 -0.28 -7.47 -21.83
C ASP A 44 0.13 -7.43 -20.35
N GLY A 45 -0.43 -8.30 -19.51
CA GLY A 45 0.01 -8.42 -18.11
C GLY A 45 -0.32 -7.18 -17.25
N LEU A 46 -1.50 -6.58 -17.45
CA LEU A 46 -1.96 -5.40 -16.72
C LEU A 46 -1.84 -5.56 -15.19
N GLN A 47 -2.19 -6.72 -14.64
CA GLN A 47 -2.20 -6.93 -13.19
C GLN A 47 -0.80 -6.84 -12.56
N GLU A 48 0.22 -7.36 -13.24
CA GLU A 48 1.62 -7.25 -12.80
C GLU A 48 2.08 -5.80 -12.83
N LYS A 49 1.77 -5.07 -13.91
CA LYS A 49 2.11 -3.65 -14.04
C LYS A 49 1.42 -2.77 -12.99
N LEU A 50 0.15 -3.06 -12.68
CA LEU A 50 -0.58 -2.38 -11.61
C LEU A 50 0.06 -2.67 -10.24
N ARG A 51 0.47 -3.92 -9.97
CA ARG A 51 1.18 -4.27 -8.72
C ARG A 51 2.51 -3.54 -8.60
N LEU A 52 3.30 -3.47 -9.68
CA LEU A 52 4.55 -2.71 -9.69
C LEU A 52 4.30 -1.22 -9.42
N MET A 53 3.29 -0.63 -10.06
CA MET A 53 2.93 0.78 -9.83
C MET A 53 2.50 1.02 -8.37
N ALA A 54 1.56 0.23 -7.85
CA ALA A 54 1.10 0.36 -6.47
C ALA A 54 2.26 0.15 -5.48
N GLY A 55 3.15 -0.81 -5.78
CA GLY A 55 4.36 -1.09 -5.03
C GLY A 55 5.32 0.10 -5.00
N GLU A 56 5.53 0.72 -6.15
CA GLU A 56 6.34 1.94 -6.28
C GLU A 56 5.76 3.05 -5.42
N VAL A 57 4.44 3.33 -5.53
CA VAL A 57 3.75 4.35 -4.73
C VAL A 57 3.96 4.10 -3.24
N ILE A 58 3.61 2.91 -2.76
CA ILE A 58 3.57 2.68 -1.31
C ILE A 58 4.97 2.61 -0.71
N ILE A 59 5.97 2.05 -1.41
CA ILE A 59 7.31 1.92 -0.85
C ILE A 59 8.09 3.23 -0.90
N THR A 60 7.91 4.04 -1.94
CA THR A 60 8.50 5.38 -2.00
C THR A 60 7.87 6.29 -0.95
N THR A 61 6.54 6.25 -0.80
CA THR A 61 5.80 7.03 0.19
C THR A 61 6.13 6.60 1.63
N ALA A 62 6.12 5.31 1.93
CA ALA A 62 6.35 4.81 3.28
C ALA A 62 7.84 4.86 3.69
N TYR A 63 8.73 4.47 2.79
CA TYR A 63 10.14 4.16 3.10
C TYR A 63 11.15 4.98 2.31
N GLY A 64 10.75 5.72 1.27
CA GLY A 64 11.68 6.48 0.44
C GLY A 64 12.62 5.59 -0.37
N LEU A 65 12.19 4.37 -0.67
CA LEU A 65 12.96 3.39 -1.44
C LEU A 65 12.48 3.35 -2.88
N GLN A 66 13.39 3.07 -3.81
CA GLN A 66 13.05 2.84 -5.20
C GLN A 66 12.84 1.34 -5.45
N ILE A 67 11.87 1.00 -6.30
CA ILE A 67 11.69 -0.38 -6.77
C ILE A 67 12.40 -0.61 -8.09
N GLN A 68 12.70 -1.88 -8.36
CA GLN A 68 13.15 -2.36 -9.66
C GLN A 68 11.99 -2.37 -10.66
N GLU A 69 12.31 -2.22 -11.95
CA GLU A 69 11.30 -2.17 -13.02
C GLU A 69 10.62 -3.53 -13.27
N LYS A 70 11.24 -4.63 -12.84
CA LYS A 70 10.74 -5.99 -12.97
C LYS A 70 11.22 -6.83 -11.78
N ASP A 71 10.42 -7.82 -11.38
CA ASP A 71 10.76 -8.82 -10.36
C ASP A 71 11.28 -8.20 -9.05
N ASP A 72 10.70 -7.06 -8.66
CA ASP A 72 11.15 -6.33 -7.48
C ASP A 72 10.97 -7.18 -6.21
N PRO A 73 12.01 -7.32 -5.38
CA PRO A 73 11.96 -8.18 -4.20
C PRO A 73 10.94 -7.72 -3.16
N TYR A 74 10.73 -6.41 -3.01
CA TYR A 74 9.75 -5.88 -2.07
C TYR A 74 8.33 -6.18 -2.55
N VAL A 75 8.03 -5.86 -3.82
CA VAL A 75 6.69 -6.14 -4.40
C VAL A 75 6.38 -7.64 -4.33
N THR A 76 7.34 -8.48 -4.68
CA THR A 76 7.19 -9.94 -4.68
C THR A 76 6.91 -10.47 -3.27
N ILE A 77 7.69 -10.06 -2.27
CA ILE A 77 7.52 -10.59 -0.91
C ILE A 77 6.22 -10.08 -0.25
N SER A 78 5.82 -8.85 -0.56
CA SER A 78 4.54 -8.29 -0.10
C SER A 78 3.35 -9.05 -0.68
N HIS A 79 3.38 -9.37 -1.98
CA HIS A 79 2.33 -10.17 -2.62
C HIS A 79 2.19 -11.55 -1.95
N ARG A 80 3.30 -12.26 -1.72
CA ARG A 80 3.29 -13.59 -1.05
C ARG A 80 2.82 -13.51 0.40
N ALA A 81 3.18 -12.44 1.11
CA ALA A 81 2.67 -12.19 2.46
C ALA A 81 1.15 -11.94 2.45
N PHE A 82 0.65 -11.21 1.44
CA PHE A 82 -0.78 -10.96 1.28
C PHE A 82 -1.58 -12.22 0.94
N GLU A 83 -1.06 -13.13 0.11
CA GLU A 83 -1.70 -14.43 -0.14
C GLU A 83 -1.91 -15.22 1.16
N SER A 84 -0.94 -15.14 2.07
CA SER A 84 -1.05 -15.76 3.40
C SER A 84 -2.19 -15.14 4.22
N LEU A 85 -2.33 -13.80 4.17
CA LEU A 85 -3.42 -13.08 4.84
C LEU A 85 -4.78 -13.43 4.24
N ASN A 86 -4.89 -13.56 2.92
CA ASN A 86 -6.14 -13.95 2.25
C ASN A 86 -6.63 -15.30 2.74
N VAL A 87 -5.75 -16.31 2.83
CA VAL A 87 -6.14 -17.62 3.35
C VAL A 87 -6.46 -17.56 4.85
N ALA A 88 -5.71 -16.76 5.62
CA ALA A 88 -5.95 -16.58 7.05
C ALA A 88 -7.28 -15.89 7.37
N SER A 89 -7.74 -15.00 6.48
CA SER A 89 -8.93 -14.18 6.70
C SER A 89 -10.24 -14.85 6.30
N VAL A 90 -10.18 -16.01 5.63
CA VAL A 90 -11.38 -16.78 5.28
C VAL A 90 -12.01 -17.35 6.55
N PRO A 91 -13.25 -16.98 6.91
CA PRO A 91 -13.90 -17.48 8.11
C PRO A 91 -13.98 -19.01 8.09
N GLY A 92 -13.44 -19.64 9.13
CA GLY A 92 -13.43 -21.09 9.26
C GLY A 92 -12.39 -21.83 8.42
N ALA A 93 -11.44 -21.13 7.82
CA ALA A 93 -10.27 -21.76 7.19
C ALA A 93 -9.47 -22.63 8.16
N PHE A 94 -9.54 -22.33 9.47
CA PHE A 94 -8.87 -23.11 10.49
C PHE A 94 -9.82 -23.47 11.65
N LEU A 95 -9.80 -24.75 12.05
CA LEU A 95 -10.61 -25.23 13.19
C LEU A 95 -10.30 -24.50 14.50
N VAL A 96 -9.09 -23.94 14.64
CA VAL A 96 -8.69 -23.17 15.84
C VAL A 96 -9.54 -21.90 16.02
N ASP A 97 -10.14 -21.38 14.94
CA ASP A 97 -10.99 -20.19 14.99
C ASP A 97 -12.33 -20.51 15.68
N PHE A 98 -12.81 -21.76 15.58
CA PHE A 98 -14.02 -22.24 16.27
C PHE A 98 -13.73 -22.93 17.60
N LEU A 99 -12.57 -23.59 17.71
CA LEU A 99 -12.16 -24.37 18.88
C LEU A 99 -10.81 -23.86 19.39
N PRO A 100 -10.78 -22.79 20.21
CA PRO A 100 -9.54 -22.17 20.69
C PRO A 100 -8.61 -23.13 21.44
N ILE A 101 -9.15 -24.22 22.01
CA ILE A 101 -8.38 -25.27 22.68
C ILE A 101 -7.34 -25.92 21.76
N LEU A 102 -7.56 -25.91 20.44
CA LEU A 102 -6.62 -26.43 19.44
C LEU A 102 -5.28 -25.67 19.42
N LYS A 103 -5.20 -24.46 19.98
CA LYS A 103 -3.95 -23.73 20.17
C LYS A 103 -2.93 -24.50 21.03
N TYR A 104 -3.36 -25.36 21.94
CA TYR A 104 -2.48 -26.09 22.85
C TYR A 104 -2.05 -27.47 22.34
N VAL A 105 -2.65 -27.92 21.23
CA VAL A 105 -2.39 -29.25 20.67
C VAL A 105 -0.95 -29.37 20.14
N PRO A 106 -0.22 -30.48 20.39
CA PRO A 106 1.13 -30.66 19.87
C PRO A 106 1.23 -30.56 18.34
N ASN A 107 2.35 -30.05 17.82
CA ASN A 107 2.55 -29.79 16.38
C ASN A 107 2.38 -31.02 15.48
N TRP A 108 2.50 -32.24 16.02
CA TRP A 108 2.41 -33.50 15.29
C TRP A 108 0.97 -34.02 15.11
N MET A 109 -0.02 -33.45 15.82
CA MET A 109 -1.40 -33.97 15.82
C MET A 109 -2.15 -33.59 14.52
N PRO A 110 -3.09 -34.42 14.01
CA PRO A 110 -3.81 -34.22 12.74
C PRO A 110 -4.59 -32.91 12.52
N PHE A 111 -4.63 -31.98 13.47
CA PHE A 111 -5.30 -30.68 13.35
C PHE A 111 -4.39 -29.49 13.68
N ALA A 112 -3.08 -29.74 13.82
CA ALA A 112 -2.09 -28.71 14.17
C ALA A 112 -1.37 -28.10 12.95
N SER A 113 -1.80 -28.41 11.72
CA SER A 113 -1.18 -27.90 10.48
C SER A 113 -1.16 -26.36 10.40
N PHE A 114 -2.15 -25.70 11.01
CA PHE A 114 -2.21 -24.24 11.13
C PHE A 114 -0.99 -23.65 11.86
N LYS A 115 -0.37 -24.39 12.79
CA LYS A 115 0.82 -23.91 13.52
C LYS A 115 2.04 -23.81 12.61
N ARG A 116 2.22 -24.80 11.71
CA ARG A 116 3.29 -24.77 10.71
C ARG A 116 3.09 -23.60 9.74
N ARG A 117 1.87 -23.46 9.20
CA ARG A 117 1.50 -22.34 8.32
C ARG A 117 1.70 -20.99 9.01
N ALA A 118 1.24 -20.84 10.26
CA ALA A 118 1.42 -19.61 11.03
C ALA A 118 2.89 -19.25 11.24
N LYS A 119 3.78 -20.24 11.43
CA LYS A 119 5.22 -20.00 11.51
C LYS A 119 5.79 -19.50 10.18
N GLU A 120 5.49 -20.19 9.09
CA GLU A 120 5.93 -19.81 7.73
C GLU A 120 5.41 -18.40 7.35
N TRP A 121 4.12 -18.13 7.62
CA TRP A 121 3.49 -16.85 7.34
C TRP A 121 4.06 -15.72 8.20
N ARG A 122 4.39 -16.00 9.46
CA ARG A 122 5.07 -15.02 10.32
C ARG A 122 6.43 -14.62 9.74
N GLU A 123 7.18 -15.58 9.21
CA GLU A 123 8.49 -15.31 8.58
C GLU A 123 8.32 -14.43 7.33
N LEU A 124 7.32 -14.70 6.48
CA LEU A 124 6.99 -13.86 5.32
C LEU A 124 6.61 -12.43 5.73
N VAL A 125 5.73 -12.28 6.72
CA VAL A 125 5.29 -10.96 7.20
C VAL A 125 6.46 -10.19 7.85
N LEU A 126 7.32 -10.84 8.63
CA LEU A 126 8.48 -10.16 9.20
C LEU A 126 9.47 -9.69 8.11
N ALA A 127 9.57 -10.45 7.02
CA ALA A 127 10.39 -10.08 5.87
C ALA A 127 9.82 -8.91 5.04
N THR A 128 8.55 -8.53 5.21
CA THR A 128 8.01 -7.28 4.65
C THR A 128 8.19 -6.07 5.59
N VAL A 129 8.58 -6.30 6.85
CA VAL A 129 8.68 -5.27 7.90
C VAL A 129 10.12 -4.79 8.09
N ASP A 130 11.03 -5.72 8.38
CA ASP A 130 12.39 -5.39 8.82
C ASP A 130 13.29 -4.88 7.69
N PRO A 131 13.37 -5.57 6.52
CA PRO A 131 14.27 -5.17 5.45
C PRO A 131 14.03 -3.75 4.89
N PRO A 132 12.80 -3.33 4.53
CA PRO A 132 12.60 -1.98 4.00
C PRO A 132 12.92 -0.91 5.04
N PHE A 133 12.53 -1.12 6.31
CA PHE A 133 12.85 -0.18 7.37
C PHE A 133 14.37 -0.03 7.57
N GLN A 134 15.12 -1.13 7.60
CA GLN A 134 16.58 -1.07 7.71
C GLN A 134 17.26 -0.44 6.49
N ALA A 135 16.72 -0.65 5.28
CA ALA A 135 17.21 0.02 4.08
C ALA A 135 17.00 1.54 4.16
N THR A 136 15.83 1.98 4.61
CA THR A 136 15.54 3.41 4.82
C THR A 136 16.45 4.03 5.87
N MET A 137 16.66 3.38 7.01
CA MET A 137 17.56 3.88 8.06
C MET A 137 18.98 4.08 7.52
N ARG A 138 19.51 3.12 6.75
CA ARG A 138 20.83 3.24 6.10
C ARG A 138 20.89 4.40 5.10
N ALA A 139 19.84 4.59 4.30
CA ALA A 139 19.76 5.71 3.36
C ALA A 139 19.79 7.06 4.09
N ILE A 140 19.02 7.19 5.18
CA ILE A 140 19.00 8.38 6.02
C ILE A 140 20.37 8.64 6.66
N GLU A 141 21.01 7.61 7.23
CA GLU A 141 22.34 7.71 7.83
C GLU A 141 23.41 8.14 6.82
N SER A 142 23.28 7.73 5.56
CA SER A 142 24.17 8.15 4.47
C SER A 142 23.95 9.60 4.00
N GLY A 143 22.88 10.26 4.43
CA GLY A 143 22.49 11.59 3.97
C GLY A 143 21.88 11.63 2.55
N ASN A 144 21.78 10.49 1.87
CA ASN A 144 21.17 10.37 0.54
C ASN A 144 19.88 9.54 0.63
N PHE A 145 18.78 10.21 0.95
CA PHE A 145 17.47 9.58 1.08
C PHE A 145 16.38 10.35 0.34
N ILE A 146 15.32 9.64 -0.04
CA ILE A 146 14.11 10.22 -0.60
C ILE A 146 13.15 10.52 0.57
N PRO A 147 12.59 11.74 0.67
CA PRO A 147 11.61 12.06 1.70
C PRO A 147 10.41 11.11 1.69
N SER A 148 10.05 10.61 2.87
CA SER A 148 9.04 9.57 3.07
C SER A 148 8.41 9.67 4.45
N PHE A 149 7.36 8.89 4.70
CA PHE A 149 6.73 8.80 6.02
C PHE A 149 7.76 8.50 7.12
N VAL A 150 8.66 7.53 6.90
CA VAL A 150 9.70 7.20 7.89
C VAL A 150 10.63 8.39 8.12
N SER A 151 11.14 9.04 7.08
CA SER A 151 12.06 10.18 7.28
C SER A 151 11.38 11.34 8.02
N TYR A 152 10.17 11.72 7.62
CA TYR A 152 9.41 12.79 8.30
C TYR A 152 9.05 12.43 9.74
N SER A 153 8.75 11.16 10.02
CA SER A 153 8.44 10.72 11.38
C SER A 153 9.68 10.71 12.28
N LEU A 154 10.87 10.44 11.71
CA LEU A 154 12.13 10.45 12.44
C LEU A 154 12.63 11.87 12.75
N GLU A 155 12.36 12.84 11.88
CA GLU A 155 12.68 14.27 12.10
C GLU A 155 11.98 14.86 13.34
N ASN A 156 10.86 14.27 13.75
CA ASN A 156 10.01 14.76 14.85
C ASN A 156 10.18 13.95 16.15
N LEU A 157 11.28 13.21 16.31
CA LEU A 157 11.53 12.40 17.51
C LEU A 157 12.18 13.22 18.62
N ASP A 158 11.68 13.06 19.84
CA ASP A 158 12.33 13.59 21.05
C ASP A 158 13.58 12.74 21.38
N GLU A 159 14.75 13.38 21.54
CA GLU A 159 16.07 12.70 21.59
C GLU A 159 16.39 11.96 22.92
N THR A 160 15.48 11.87 23.88
CA THR A 160 15.79 11.37 25.23
C THR A 160 15.31 9.93 25.53
N GLY A 161 16.26 9.01 25.75
CA GLY A 161 16.08 7.79 26.56
C GLY A 161 15.34 6.60 25.91
N ASN A 162 14.83 5.69 26.75
CA ASN A 162 14.08 4.47 26.34
C ASN A 162 12.84 4.79 25.49
N GLU A 163 12.31 6.01 25.58
CA GLU A 163 11.16 6.49 24.81
C GLU A 163 11.47 6.57 23.31
N LEU A 164 12.73 6.81 22.92
CA LEU A 164 13.15 6.87 21.52
C LEU A 164 13.01 5.51 20.82
N LYS A 165 13.34 4.41 21.51
CA LYS A 165 13.21 3.05 20.95
C LYS A 165 11.75 2.71 20.72
N ASP A 166 10.90 2.98 21.71
CA ASP A 166 9.45 2.75 21.60
C ASP A 166 8.84 3.57 20.46
N GLN A 167 9.27 4.83 20.29
CA GLN A 167 8.82 5.67 19.18
C GLN A 167 9.27 5.12 17.82
N LYS A 168 10.52 4.67 17.68
CA LYS A 168 11.02 4.03 16.45
C LYS A 168 10.28 2.74 16.12
N ASP A 169 9.98 1.91 17.12
CA ASP A 169 9.20 0.69 16.94
C ASP A 169 7.77 1.01 16.48
N VAL A 170 7.15 2.07 17.01
CA VAL A 170 5.85 2.56 16.53
C VAL A 170 5.92 3.05 15.08
N ILE A 171 6.94 3.82 14.70
CA ILE A 171 7.12 4.29 13.31
C ILE A 171 7.28 3.10 12.37
N LYS A 172 8.16 2.15 12.72
CA LYS A 172 8.42 0.94 11.94
C LYS A 172 7.16 0.12 11.72
N ALA A 173 6.40 -0.15 12.78
CA ALA A 173 5.15 -0.90 12.68
C ALA A 173 4.07 -0.12 11.92
N THR A 174 4.05 1.21 12.00
CA THR A 174 3.13 2.06 11.22
C THR A 174 3.46 1.99 9.72
N ALA A 175 4.74 2.15 9.35
CA ALA A 175 5.19 2.05 7.97
C ALA A 175 4.90 0.66 7.38
N ALA A 176 5.09 -0.40 8.16
CA ALA A 176 4.77 -1.76 7.72
C ALA A 176 3.27 -1.97 7.51
N ALA A 177 2.43 -1.38 8.36
CA ALA A 177 0.97 -1.40 8.19
C ALA A 177 0.54 -0.64 6.92
N MET A 178 1.14 0.53 6.65
CA MET A 178 0.94 1.27 5.41
C MET A 178 1.31 0.42 4.19
N TYR A 179 2.50 -0.20 4.23
CA TYR A 179 3.01 -1.02 3.15
C TYR A 179 2.12 -2.22 2.83
N SER A 180 1.68 -2.93 3.88
CA SER A 180 0.81 -4.10 3.76
C SER A 180 -0.58 -3.73 3.22
N ALA A 181 -1.13 -2.57 3.63
CA ALA A 181 -2.46 -2.15 3.20
C ALA A 181 -2.47 -1.47 1.83
N GLY A 182 -1.43 -0.70 1.51
CA GLY A 182 -1.39 0.20 0.36
C GLY A 182 -1.03 -0.46 -0.97
N LEU A 183 -0.55 -1.70 -0.98
CA LEU A 183 -0.27 -2.39 -2.23
C LEU A 183 -1.55 -2.92 -2.91
N GLU A 184 -2.19 -3.91 -2.30
CA GLU A 184 -3.21 -4.73 -2.96
C GLU A 184 -4.56 -4.01 -3.08
N THR A 185 -4.86 -3.09 -2.16
CA THR A 185 -6.07 -2.26 -2.23
C THR A 185 -6.03 -1.31 -3.42
N ILE A 186 -4.89 -0.66 -3.67
CA ILE A 186 -4.70 0.22 -4.83
C ILE A 186 -4.85 -0.56 -6.14
N VAL A 187 -4.22 -1.74 -6.23
CA VAL A 187 -4.34 -2.63 -7.41
C VAL A 187 -5.79 -2.97 -7.68
N SER A 188 -6.54 -3.37 -6.64
CA SER A 188 -7.94 -3.77 -6.74
C SER A 188 -8.83 -2.60 -7.19
N ILE A 189 -8.69 -1.43 -6.58
CA ILE A 189 -9.50 -0.23 -6.92
C ILE A 189 -9.26 0.18 -8.38
N ILE A 190 -8.00 0.21 -8.82
CA ILE A 190 -7.68 0.65 -10.19
C ILE A 190 -8.14 -0.41 -11.21
N ALA A 191 -7.96 -1.69 -10.92
CA ALA A 191 -8.47 -2.77 -11.78
C ALA A 191 -9.99 -2.70 -11.92
N SER A 192 -10.72 -2.47 -10.81
CA SER A 192 -12.17 -2.27 -10.81
C SER A 192 -12.59 -1.02 -11.59
N CYS A 193 -11.84 0.08 -11.47
CA CYS A 193 -12.08 1.29 -12.25
C CYS A 193 -11.95 1.02 -13.77
N ILE A 194 -10.89 0.31 -14.19
CA ILE A 194 -10.70 -0.10 -15.58
C ILE A 194 -11.85 -0.99 -16.04
N LEU A 195 -12.25 -1.98 -15.25
CA LEU A 195 -13.40 -2.84 -15.55
C LEU A 195 -14.71 -2.03 -15.69
N GLY A 196 -14.90 -1.04 -14.82
CA GLY A 196 -16.04 -0.13 -14.88
C GLY A 196 -16.08 0.67 -16.18
N PHE A 197 -14.93 1.17 -16.64
CA PHE A 197 -14.84 1.84 -17.94
C PHE A 197 -15.07 0.91 -19.12
N LEU A 198 -14.54 -0.32 -19.10
CA LEU A 198 -14.79 -1.31 -20.15
C LEU A 198 -16.26 -1.70 -20.24
N SER A 199 -16.96 -1.74 -19.11
CA SER A 199 -18.40 -2.04 -19.03
C SER A 199 -19.29 -0.83 -19.33
N ASN A 200 -18.75 0.39 -19.25
CA ASN A 200 -19.47 1.64 -19.52
C ASN A 200 -18.62 2.61 -20.38
N PRO A 201 -18.54 2.37 -21.71
CA PRO A 201 -17.70 3.18 -22.60
C PRO A 201 -18.11 4.67 -22.65
N GLU A 202 -19.38 5.00 -22.40
CA GLU A 202 -19.83 6.40 -22.33
C GLU A 202 -19.23 7.14 -21.14
N ALA A 203 -19.04 6.47 -19.99
CA ALA A 203 -18.36 7.05 -18.85
C ALA A 203 -16.88 7.34 -19.18
N LEU A 204 -16.20 6.42 -19.87
CA LEU A 204 -14.83 6.63 -20.33
C LEU A 204 -14.73 7.82 -21.30
N ARG A 205 -15.65 7.92 -22.26
CA ARG A 205 -15.68 9.02 -23.23
C ARG A 205 -15.88 10.38 -22.55
N LYS A 206 -16.76 10.45 -21.54
CA LYS A 206 -16.97 11.66 -20.73
C LYS A 206 -15.74 12.03 -19.91
N ALA A 207 -15.10 11.06 -19.27
CA ALA A 207 -13.87 11.26 -18.51
C ALA A 207 -12.76 11.82 -19.41
N ARG A 208 -12.57 11.21 -20.58
CA ARG A 208 -11.60 11.69 -21.57
C ARG A 208 -11.92 13.10 -22.05
N HIS A 209 -13.18 13.39 -22.39
CA HIS A 209 -13.59 14.72 -22.83
C HIS A 209 -13.32 15.79 -21.77
N GLU A 210 -13.60 15.52 -20.49
CA GLU A 210 -13.29 16.47 -19.41
C GLU A 210 -11.78 16.77 -19.36
N ILE A 211 -10.93 15.72 -19.34
CA ILE A 211 -9.47 15.88 -19.35
C ILE A 211 -9.01 16.68 -20.57
N ASP A 212 -9.42 16.28 -21.78
CA ASP A 212 -8.99 16.93 -23.03
C ASP A 212 -9.42 18.41 -23.06
N SER A 213 -10.58 18.76 -22.48
CA SER A 213 -11.11 20.13 -22.46
C SER A 213 -10.42 21.07 -21.46
N ILE A 214 -9.91 20.54 -20.35
CA ILE A 214 -9.37 21.33 -19.23
C ILE A 214 -7.84 21.29 -19.22
N VAL A 215 -7.26 20.12 -19.44
CA VAL A 215 -5.81 19.88 -19.41
C VAL A 215 -5.20 20.12 -20.80
N GLY A 216 -5.95 19.81 -21.86
CA GLY A 216 -5.46 19.79 -23.24
C GLY A 216 -4.71 18.49 -23.57
N THR A 217 -4.06 18.47 -24.74
CA THR A 217 -3.38 17.27 -25.29
C THR A 217 -1.86 17.33 -25.23
N GLU A 218 -1.29 18.47 -24.81
CA GLU A 218 0.17 18.72 -24.84
C GLU A 218 0.89 18.26 -23.57
N ARG A 219 0.16 17.90 -22.50
CA ARG A 219 0.71 17.44 -21.23
C ARG A 219 -0.19 16.43 -20.54
N LEU A 220 0.38 15.67 -19.60
CA LEU A 220 -0.38 14.80 -18.71
C LEU A 220 -1.05 15.61 -17.58
N PRO A 221 -2.17 15.12 -17.01
CA PRO A 221 -2.79 15.72 -15.83
C PRO A 221 -1.87 15.70 -14.60
N THR A 222 -2.03 16.70 -13.74
CA THR A 222 -1.34 16.83 -12.45
C THR A 222 -2.36 17.08 -11.34
N PHE A 223 -1.94 17.01 -10.08
CA PHE A 223 -2.82 17.31 -8.95
C PHE A 223 -3.34 18.74 -8.93
N ASN A 224 -2.64 19.70 -9.56
CA ASN A 224 -3.12 21.08 -9.71
C ASN A 224 -4.40 21.18 -10.56
N ASP A 225 -4.69 20.19 -11.39
CA ASP A 225 -5.88 20.16 -12.24
C ASP A 225 -7.11 19.61 -11.50
N ARG A 226 -6.93 19.02 -10.31
CA ARG A 226 -7.96 18.24 -9.60
C ARG A 226 -9.26 18.98 -9.38
N ASP A 227 -9.19 20.23 -8.91
CA ASP A 227 -10.38 21.05 -8.62
C ASP A 227 -11.15 21.43 -9.89
N ALA A 228 -10.47 21.46 -11.04
CA ALA A 228 -11.07 21.70 -12.34
C ALA A 228 -11.65 20.43 -12.99
N LEU A 229 -11.39 19.23 -12.43
CA LEU A 229 -11.81 17.93 -12.97
C LEU A 229 -12.89 17.24 -12.09
N PRO A 230 -14.10 17.80 -11.99
CA PRO A 230 -15.15 17.27 -11.11
C PRO A 230 -15.65 15.89 -11.54
N TYR A 231 -15.71 15.58 -12.85
CA TYR A 231 -16.12 14.26 -13.33
C TYR A 231 -15.07 13.19 -13.04
N ILE A 232 -13.78 13.48 -13.21
CA ILE A 232 -12.71 12.56 -12.77
C ILE A 232 -12.78 12.33 -11.26
N THR A 233 -13.05 13.36 -10.47
CA THR A 233 -13.28 13.22 -9.02
C THR A 233 -14.48 12.32 -8.73
N ALA A 234 -15.56 12.43 -9.51
CA ALA A 234 -16.72 11.55 -9.38
C ALA A 234 -16.41 10.10 -9.77
N VAL A 235 -15.63 9.87 -10.83
CA VAL A 235 -15.16 8.53 -11.23
C VAL A 235 -14.33 7.89 -10.11
N ALA A 236 -13.38 8.63 -9.53
CA ALA A 236 -12.56 8.12 -8.43
C ALA A 236 -13.41 7.72 -7.22
N LYS A 237 -14.42 8.53 -6.87
CA LYS A 237 -15.39 8.21 -5.81
C LYS A 237 -16.24 6.98 -6.15
N GLU A 238 -16.67 6.85 -7.40
CA GLU A 238 -17.47 5.71 -7.84
C GLU A 238 -16.66 4.41 -7.87
N ALA A 239 -15.39 4.46 -8.27
CA ALA A 239 -14.48 3.31 -8.20
C ALA A 239 -14.30 2.81 -6.76
N LEU A 240 -14.26 3.72 -5.78
CA LEU A 240 -14.22 3.38 -4.35
C LEU A 240 -15.55 2.84 -3.81
N ARG A 241 -16.68 3.17 -4.45
CA ARG A 241 -18.03 2.80 -4.00
C ARG A 241 -18.50 1.47 -4.56
N TRP A 242 -18.22 1.19 -5.84
CA TRP A 242 -18.83 0.10 -6.60
C TRP A 242 -18.31 -1.29 -6.20
N GLU A 243 -17.02 -1.53 -6.39
CA GLU A 243 -16.34 -2.79 -6.05
C GLU A 243 -15.35 -2.53 -4.92
N ASP A 244 -15.89 -2.51 -3.70
CA ASP A 244 -15.14 -2.21 -2.48
C ASP A 244 -13.99 -3.22 -2.28
N ALA A 245 -12.75 -2.72 -2.21
CA ALA A 245 -11.56 -3.55 -2.03
C ALA A 245 -11.49 -4.22 -0.64
N ALA A 246 -12.30 -3.79 0.33
CA ALA A 246 -12.32 -4.34 1.68
C ALA A 246 -13.76 -4.52 2.23
N PRO A 247 -14.59 -5.41 1.64
CA PRO A 247 -16.01 -5.52 1.97
C PRO A 247 -16.28 -6.02 3.40
N LEU A 248 -15.31 -6.68 4.03
CA LEU A 248 -15.40 -7.23 5.39
C LEU A 248 -15.08 -6.20 6.50
N GLY A 249 -14.68 -4.98 6.14
CA GLY A 249 -14.32 -3.92 7.10
C GLY A 249 -15.46 -2.99 7.52
N LYS A 250 -16.68 -3.25 7.06
CA LYS A 250 -17.89 -2.47 7.36
C LYS A 250 -18.56 -2.90 8.66
#